data_AF-A0A8G1VJG7-F1
#
_entry.id   AF-A0A8G1VJG7-F1
#
_cell.length_a   1.000
_cell.length_b   1.000
_cell.length_c   1.000
_cell.angle_alpha   90.00
_cell.angle_beta   90.00
_cell.angle_gamma   90.00
#
_symmetry.space_group_name_H-M   'P 1'
#
loop_
_entity.id
_entity.type
_entity.pdbx_description
1 polymer ?
#
loop_
_entity_poly.entity_id
_entity_poly.type
_entity_poly.pdbx_seq_one_letter_code
_entity_poly.pdbx_strand_id
1 'polypeptide(L)'
;MQQQPDVYLESHKQVLKWTKELEFLGYILSEIVDPDGLEERGYYCHQAADLPAIVDTLKRACSQPNSRLRGVLGKQAAKYFSNLLKKSKQIRNVMAHHLLLSHEKLLALGKTKEELDQIFQSVISRAASRYNIQQVTWYPDDTEFSGIPNRHTETIALGGEPPLYQRQRILAFEAGPSNMPKKKKKKKQKEKATEESRVAQLIALEASLRRKLGKVQKEKAQIMEAKARKLQILEQTYRQRWQERMEKINRILLLTKHEERDLKVQRGKIFGEPFGANVSTDALFILLLLALSSPLWLSGLVVRKFGVQIVR
;
A
#
# COMPACT_ATOMS: atom_id res chain seq x y z
N MET A 1 19.58 -4.71 23.78
CA MET A 1 20.88 -4.28 23.20
C MET A 1 20.66 -2.96 22.48
N GLN A 2 21.19 -1.86 23.01
CA GLN A 2 21.13 -0.55 22.34
C GLN A 2 22.19 -0.54 21.21
N GLN A 3 21.78 -0.28 19.97
CA GLN A 3 22.75 -0.04 18.90
C GLN A 3 23.46 1.29 19.14
N GLN A 4 24.77 1.34 18.89
CA GLN A 4 25.51 2.59 18.88
C GLN A 4 24.86 3.57 17.88
N PRO A 5 24.63 4.84 18.24
CA PRO A 5 23.95 5.82 17.40
C PRO A 5 24.54 5.95 15.99
N ASP A 6 25.86 5.83 15.84
CA ASP A 6 26.54 5.95 14.56
C ASP A 6 26.21 4.81 13.60
N VAL A 7 26.20 3.57 14.10
CA VAL A 7 25.83 2.36 13.32
C VAL A 7 24.38 2.44 12.87
N TYR A 8 23.50 2.96 13.74
CA TYR A 8 22.09 3.20 13.42
C TYR A 8 21.95 4.25 12.30
N LEU A 9 22.65 5.38 12.42
CA LEU A 9 22.60 6.47 11.45
C LEU A 9 23.15 6.04 10.07
N GLU A 10 24.28 5.34 10.04
CA GLU A 10 24.89 4.87 8.80
C GLU A 10 24.00 3.86 8.08
N SER A 11 23.45 2.88 8.82
CA SER A 11 22.51 1.90 8.26
C SER A 11 21.28 2.57 7.67
N HIS A 12 20.69 3.56 8.36
CA HIS A 12 19.50 4.27 7.88
C HIS A 12 19.80 5.20 6.69
N LYS A 13 20.96 5.85 6.66
CA LYS A 13 21.43 6.60 5.49
C LYS A 13 21.54 5.69 4.26
N GLN A 14 22.07 4.48 4.44
CA GLN A 14 22.19 3.49 3.37
C GLN A 14 20.82 3.04 2.87
N VAL A 15 19.88 2.69 3.75
CA VAL A 15 18.51 2.28 3.36
C VAL A 15 17.73 3.44 2.71
N LEU A 16 17.93 4.67 3.17
CA LEU A 16 17.38 5.87 2.53
C LEU A 16 17.91 6.03 1.10
N LYS A 17 19.22 5.90 0.90
CA LYS A 17 19.85 5.92 -0.42
C LYS A 17 19.24 4.85 -1.34
N TRP A 18 19.15 3.61 -0.86
CA TRP A 18 18.54 2.51 -1.61
C TRP A 18 17.09 2.79 -1.98
N THR A 19 16.32 3.37 -1.07
CA THR A 19 14.93 3.75 -1.35
C THR A 19 14.87 4.78 -2.49
N LYS A 20 15.65 5.86 -2.40
CA LYS A 20 15.70 6.90 -3.45
C LYS A 20 16.12 6.34 -4.81
N GLU A 21 17.07 5.40 -4.84
CA GLU A 21 17.53 4.74 -6.07
C GLU A 21 16.43 3.86 -6.70
N LEU A 22 15.70 3.11 -5.88
CA LEU A 22 14.58 2.28 -6.34
C LEU A 22 13.37 3.10 -6.78
N GLU A 23 13.08 4.22 -6.12
CA GLU A 23 12.05 5.17 -6.52
C GLU A 23 12.37 5.77 -7.88
N PHE A 24 13.61 6.22 -8.07
CA PHE A 24 14.08 6.71 -9.36
C PHE A 24 13.91 5.66 -10.47
N LEU A 25 14.42 4.45 -10.28
CA LEU A 25 14.30 3.39 -11.28
C LEU A 25 12.85 3.02 -11.57
N GLY A 26 12.03 2.94 -10.52
CA GLY A 26 10.63 2.62 -10.64
C GLY A 26 9.83 3.70 -11.38
N TYR A 27 10.17 4.97 -11.20
CA TYR A 27 9.62 6.04 -12.02
C TYR A 27 10.01 5.87 -13.48
N ILE A 28 11.31 5.71 -13.78
CA ILE A 28 11.79 5.64 -15.17
C ILE A 28 11.06 4.51 -15.91
N LEU A 29 10.88 3.37 -15.24
CA LEU A 29 10.11 2.28 -15.81
C LEU A 29 8.63 2.64 -15.97
N SER A 30 8.02 3.32 -15.00
CA SER A 30 6.60 3.72 -15.04
C SER A 30 6.32 4.65 -16.22
N GLU A 31 7.16 5.65 -16.49
CA GLU A 31 6.99 6.53 -17.67
C GLU A 31 7.01 5.79 -19.00
N ILE A 32 7.83 4.73 -19.10
CA ILE A 32 7.95 3.96 -20.33
C ILE A 32 6.68 3.10 -20.55
N VAL A 33 6.19 2.47 -19.48
CA VAL A 33 5.13 1.45 -19.56
C VAL A 33 3.73 1.95 -19.26
N ASP A 34 3.61 3.11 -18.61
CA ASP A 34 2.38 3.76 -18.14
C ASP A 34 2.57 5.30 -18.15
N PRO A 35 2.85 5.93 -19.31
CA PRO A 35 3.26 7.33 -19.43
C PRO A 35 2.28 8.32 -18.78
N ASP A 36 0.97 8.10 -18.96
CA ASP A 36 -0.05 8.97 -18.37
C ASP A 36 -0.45 8.53 -16.95
N GLY A 37 -0.10 7.30 -16.54
CA GLY A 37 -0.68 6.68 -15.36
C GLY A 37 -0.18 7.23 -14.02
N LEU A 38 1.01 7.84 -13.97
CA LEU A 38 1.44 8.58 -12.79
C LEU A 38 0.71 9.92 -12.69
N GLU A 39 0.57 10.65 -13.80
CA GLU A 39 -0.14 11.92 -13.88
C GLU A 39 -1.63 11.78 -13.55
N GLU A 40 -2.32 10.78 -14.13
CA GLU A 40 -3.72 10.45 -13.84
C GLU A 40 -3.97 10.14 -12.36
N ARG A 41 -2.95 9.64 -11.65
CA ARG A 41 -3.00 9.34 -10.21
C ARG A 41 -2.62 10.55 -9.35
N GLY A 42 -2.39 11.71 -9.97
CA GLY A 42 -2.06 12.98 -9.33
C GLY A 42 -0.57 13.20 -9.08
N TYR A 43 0.30 12.39 -9.70
CA TYR A 43 1.75 12.46 -9.55
C TYR A 43 2.40 13.18 -10.73
N TYR A 44 2.25 14.51 -10.78
CA TYR A 44 2.74 15.38 -11.87
C TYR A 44 4.28 15.57 -11.91
N CYS A 45 5.00 15.02 -10.94
CA CYS A 45 6.46 15.00 -10.90
C CYS A 45 6.95 13.78 -10.14
N HIS A 46 8.19 13.34 -10.44
CA HIS A 46 8.92 12.24 -9.78
C HIS A 46 8.75 12.19 -8.26
N GLN A 47 8.67 13.35 -7.60
CA GLN A 47 8.65 13.49 -6.15
C GLN A 47 7.33 13.09 -5.49
N ALA A 48 6.26 13.00 -6.26
CA ALA A 48 4.94 12.78 -5.70
C ALA A 48 4.66 11.27 -5.50
N ALA A 49 5.28 10.41 -6.30
CA ALA A 49 5.08 8.95 -6.24
C ALA A 49 6.15 8.28 -5.37
N ASP A 50 5.76 7.87 -4.16
CA ASP A 50 6.62 7.10 -3.27
C ASP A 50 6.81 5.65 -3.76
N LEU A 51 7.83 4.94 -3.24
CA LEU A 51 8.08 3.55 -3.62
C LEU A 51 6.83 2.64 -3.53
N PRO A 52 5.98 2.76 -2.49
CA PRO A 52 4.71 2.04 -2.44
C PRO A 52 3.79 2.27 -3.64
N ALA A 53 3.55 3.53 -4.03
CA ALA A 53 2.71 3.88 -5.18
C ALA A 53 3.29 3.34 -6.50
N ILE A 54 4.61 3.48 -6.68
CA ILE A 54 5.34 2.93 -7.82
C ILE A 54 5.19 1.40 -7.90
N VAL A 55 5.39 0.70 -6.78
CA VAL A 55 5.24 -0.75 -6.73
C VAL A 55 3.82 -1.17 -7.09
N ASP A 56 2.80 -0.49 -6.57
CA ASP A 56 1.41 -0.87 -6.86
C ASP A 56 1.00 -0.55 -8.31
N THR A 57 1.61 0.46 -8.92
CA THR A 57 1.52 0.76 -10.36
C THR A 57 2.12 -0.37 -11.19
N LEU A 58 3.40 -0.68 -10.97
CA LEU A 58 4.13 -1.68 -11.76
C LEU A 58 3.58 -3.10 -11.56
N LYS A 59 3.09 -3.44 -10.36
CA LYS A 59 2.43 -4.73 -10.10
C LYS A 59 1.11 -4.89 -10.85
N ARG A 60 0.32 -3.81 -10.96
CA ARG A 60 -0.90 -3.80 -11.79
C ARG A 60 -0.53 -4.01 -13.25
N ALA A 61 0.46 -3.28 -13.75
CA ALA A 61 0.98 -3.47 -15.10
C ALA A 61 1.48 -4.91 -15.33
N CYS A 62 2.19 -5.53 -14.38
CA CYS A 62 2.63 -6.93 -14.50
C CYS A 62 1.47 -7.94 -14.63
N SER A 63 0.30 -7.63 -14.07
CA SER A 63 -0.86 -8.53 -14.02
C SER A 63 -1.79 -8.37 -15.21
N GLN A 64 -1.85 -7.17 -15.80
CA GLN A 64 -2.70 -6.86 -16.93
C GLN A 64 -2.16 -7.49 -18.23
N PRO A 65 -2.94 -8.32 -18.95
CA PRO A 65 -2.47 -9.04 -20.15
C PRO A 65 -1.98 -8.12 -21.26
N ASN A 66 -2.63 -6.97 -21.45
CA ASN A 66 -2.37 -6.04 -22.55
C ASN A 66 -1.50 -4.84 -22.13
N SER A 67 -0.92 -4.86 -20.93
CA SER A 67 -0.05 -3.76 -20.51
C SER A 67 1.27 -3.79 -21.27
N ARG A 68 1.90 -2.62 -21.38
CA ARG A 68 3.24 -2.51 -21.98
C ARG A 68 4.27 -3.37 -21.24
N LEU A 69 4.27 -3.31 -19.91
CA LEU A 69 5.19 -4.10 -19.09
C LEU A 69 5.03 -5.61 -19.29
N ARG A 70 3.79 -6.09 -19.47
CA ARG A 70 3.51 -7.50 -19.75
C ARG A 70 4.01 -7.93 -21.13
N GLY A 71 3.87 -7.04 -22.12
CA GLY A 71 4.44 -7.23 -23.46
C GLY A 71 5.97 -7.29 -23.48
N VAL A 72 6.65 -6.69 -22.50
CA VAL A 72 8.12 -6.74 -22.36
C VAL A 72 8.59 -8.01 -21.64
N LEU A 73 7.93 -8.39 -20.54
CA LEU A 73 8.43 -9.42 -19.61
C LEU A 73 7.86 -10.83 -19.83
N GLY A 74 6.80 -10.99 -20.62
CA GLY A 74 6.11 -12.28 -20.72
C GLY A 74 5.53 -12.75 -19.37
N LYS A 75 4.82 -13.87 -19.36
CA LYS A 75 4.04 -14.30 -18.17
C LYS A 75 4.90 -14.63 -16.95
N GLN A 76 5.96 -15.41 -17.15
CA GLN A 76 6.79 -15.89 -16.04
C GLN A 76 7.69 -14.80 -15.48
N ALA A 77 8.36 -14.02 -16.34
CA ALA A 77 9.24 -12.95 -15.86
C ALA A 77 8.43 -11.79 -15.24
N ALA A 78 7.23 -11.48 -15.72
CA ALA A 78 6.35 -10.51 -15.05
C ALA A 78 5.91 -10.98 -13.66
N LYS A 79 5.67 -12.30 -13.46
CA LYS A 79 5.37 -12.85 -12.13
C LYS A 79 6.57 -12.74 -11.19
N TYR A 80 7.77 -13.06 -11.68
CA TYR A 80 9.01 -12.92 -10.92
C TYR A 80 9.28 -11.45 -10.54
N PHE A 81 9.19 -10.54 -11.50
CA PHE A 81 9.36 -9.11 -11.27
C PHE A 81 8.33 -8.56 -10.26
N SER A 82 7.06 -8.96 -10.37
CA SER A 82 6.02 -8.60 -9.40
C SER A 82 6.33 -9.07 -7.97
N ASN A 83 6.99 -10.22 -7.80
CA ASN A 83 7.44 -10.70 -6.50
C ASN A 83 8.64 -9.90 -5.98
N LEU A 84 9.59 -9.53 -6.84
CA LEU A 84 10.70 -8.64 -6.46
C LEU A 84 10.20 -7.26 -6.02
N LEU A 85 9.23 -6.68 -6.73
CA LEU A 85 8.60 -5.41 -6.33
C LEU A 85 7.96 -5.48 -4.93
N LYS A 86 7.51 -6.66 -4.47
CA LYS A 86 7.05 -6.80 -3.07
C LYS A 86 8.20 -6.72 -2.07
N LYS A 87 9.39 -7.23 -2.43
CA LYS A 87 10.58 -7.15 -1.60
C LYS A 87 11.09 -5.70 -1.48
N SER A 88 10.96 -4.88 -2.52
CA SER A 88 11.35 -3.46 -2.44
C SER A 88 10.55 -2.68 -1.38
N LYS A 89 9.26 -3.03 -1.16
CA LYS A 89 8.46 -2.47 -0.05
C LYS A 89 9.09 -2.75 1.32
N GLN A 90 9.82 -3.86 1.50
CA GLN A 90 10.49 -4.17 2.77
C GLN A 90 11.62 -3.18 3.06
N ILE A 91 12.39 -2.78 2.04
CA ILE A 91 13.44 -1.74 2.15
C ILE A 91 12.81 -0.41 2.58
N ARG A 92 11.72 0.02 1.89
CA ARG A 92 11.01 1.26 2.26
C ARG A 92 10.42 1.21 3.67
N ASN A 93 9.87 0.06 4.07
CA ASN A 93 9.23 -0.12 5.37
C ASN A 93 10.23 0.03 6.53
N VAL A 94 11.43 -0.53 6.36
CA VAL A 94 12.54 -0.33 7.30
C VAL A 94 12.88 1.16 7.42
N MET A 95 12.98 1.87 6.30
CA MET A 95 13.26 3.32 6.29
C MET A 95 12.13 4.13 6.93
N ALA A 96 10.86 3.80 6.65
CA ALA A 96 9.69 4.54 7.13
C ALA A 96 9.51 4.43 8.65
N HIS A 97 9.76 3.25 9.20
CA HIS A 97 9.52 2.95 10.62
C HIS A 97 10.78 2.99 11.47
N HIS A 98 11.91 3.42 10.90
CA HIS A 98 13.18 3.52 11.62
C HIS A 98 13.54 2.23 12.38
N LEU A 99 13.29 1.07 11.74
CA LEU A 99 13.44 -0.22 12.38
C LEU A 99 14.92 -0.47 12.67
N LEU A 100 15.22 -0.93 13.89
CA LEU A 100 16.56 -1.41 14.24
C LEU A 100 16.98 -2.54 13.27
N LEU A 101 18.17 -2.38 12.69
CA LEU A 101 18.69 -3.26 11.64
C LEU A 101 19.87 -4.05 12.19
N SER A 102 19.73 -5.37 12.31
CA SER A 102 20.90 -6.23 12.50
C SER A 102 21.78 -6.22 11.25
N HIS A 103 23.07 -6.51 11.42
CA HIS A 103 24.02 -6.60 10.30
C HIS A 103 23.56 -7.63 9.25
N GLU A 104 23.10 -8.80 9.67
CA GLU A 104 22.56 -9.83 8.78
C GLU A 104 21.37 -9.33 7.95
N LYS A 105 20.46 -8.58 8.59
CA LYS A 105 19.29 -8.02 7.90
C LYS A 105 19.71 -6.94 6.91
N LEU A 106 20.69 -6.11 7.25
CA LEU A 106 21.25 -5.11 6.34
C LEU A 106 21.89 -5.79 5.10
N LEU A 107 22.66 -6.87 5.31
CA LEU A 107 23.24 -7.66 4.21
C LEU A 107 22.16 -8.28 3.31
N ALA A 108 21.11 -8.87 3.90
CA ALA A 108 20.01 -9.45 3.15
C ALA A 108 19.24 -8.40 2.31
N LEU A 109 19.03 -7.21 2.88
CA LEU A 109 18.44 -6.08 2.16
C LEU A 109 19.37 -5.57 1.05
N GLY A 110 20.69 -5.55 1.28
CA GLY A 110 21.68 -5.20 0.27
C GLY A 110 21.63 -6.13 -0.94
N LYS A 111 21.62 -7.45 -0.72
CA LYS A 111 21.45 -8.45 -1.79
C LYS A 111 20.15 -8.27 -2.57
N THR A 112 19.06 -8.01 -1.83
CA THR A 112 17.74 -7.74 -2.44
C THR A 112 17.77 -6.47 -3.29
N LYS A 113 18.46 -5.43 -2.83
CA LYS A 113 18.62 -4.18 -3.55
C LYS A 113 19.43 -4.36 -4.82
N GLU A 114 20.54 -5.09 -4.78
CA GLU A 114 21.35 -5.39 -5.97
C GLU A 114 20.56 -6.17 -7.03
N GLU A 115 19.79 -7.20 -6.60
CA GLU A 115 18.89 -7.95 -7.48
C GLU A 115 17.84 -7.03 -8.12
N LEU A 116 17.24 -6.13 -7.32
CA LEU A 116 16.28 -5.15 -7.82
C LEU A 116 16.90 -4.20 -8.84
N ASP A 117 18.07 -3.63 -8.56
CA ASP A 117 18.76 -2.70 -9.46
C ASP A 117 19.05 -3.33 -10.83
N GLN A 118 19.56 -4.56 -10.84
CA GLN A 118 19.87 -5.29 -12.06
C GLN A 118 18.61 -5.54 -12.89
N ILE A 119 17.55 -6.03 -12.23
CA ILE A 119 16.30 -6.33 -12.91
C ILE A 119 15.64 -5.06 -13.42
N PHE A 120 15.52 -4.01 -12.61
CA PHE A 120 14.94 -2.73 -13.04
C PHE A 120 15.66 -2.17 -14.27
N GLN A 121 16.98 -2.10 -14.25
CA GLN A 121 17.74 -1.56 -15.38
C GLN A 121 17.58 -2.43 -16.63
N SER A 122 17.60 -3.76 -16.48
CA SER A 122 17.33 -4.69 -17.59
C SER A 122 15.94 -4.50 -18.19
N VAL A 123 14.91 -4.38 -17.35
CA VAL A 123 13.52 -4.16 -17.80
C VAL A 123 13.39 -2.81 -18.48
N ILE A 124 13.98 -1.75 -17.92
CA ILE A 124 13.98 -0.40 -18.49
C ILE A 124 14.58 -0.43 -19.90
N SER A 125 15.77 -0.99 -20.07
CA SER A 125 16.43 -1.08 -21.38
C SER A 125 15.59 -1.86 -22.39
N ARG A 126 14.99 -3.00 -21.98
CA ARG A 126 14.12 -3.80 -22.86
C ARG A 126 12.84 -3.06 -23.23
N ALA A 127 12.23 -2.36 -22.27
CA ALA A 127 11.01 -1.59 -22.50
C ALA A 127 11.28 -0.38 -23.41
N ALA A 128 12.36 0.36 -23.13
CA ALA A 128 12.82 1.49 -23.94
C ALA A 128 13.06 1.08 -25.40
N SER A 129 13.80 -0.01 -25.62
CA SER A 129 14.05 -0.55 -26.96
C SER A 129 12.76 -0.99 -27.66
N ARG A 130 11.88 -1.72 -26.97
CA ARG A 130 10.60 -2.20 -27.54
C ARG A 130 9.68 -1.05 -27.96
N TYR A 131 9.64 0.03 -27.20
CA TYR A 131 8.76 1.19 -27.45
C TYR A 131 9.46 2.36 -28.13
N ASN A 132 10.71 2.15 -28.59
CA ASN A 132 11.53 3.17 -29.25
C ASN A 132 11.62 4.49 -28.44
N ILE A 133 11.78 4.39 -27.12
CA ILE A 133 11.94 5.53 -26.23
C ILE A 133 13.43 5.72 -25.97
N GLN A 134 13.96 6.87 -26.39
CA GLN A 134 15.39 7.16 -26.29
C GLN A 134 15.77 7.84 -24.97
N GLN A 135 14.83 8.57 -24.37
CA GLN A 135 15.08 9.36 -23.16
C GLN A 135 13.83 9.55 -22.32
N VAL A 136 14.01 9.76 -21.02
CA VAL A 136 12.94 10.12 -20.07
C VAL A 136 13.38 11.35 -19.30
N THR A 137 12.45 12.30 -19.11
CA THR A 137 12.69 13.49 -18.30
C THR A 137 12.69 13.13 -16.82
N TRP A 138 13.68 13.62 -16.11
CA TRP A 138 13.82 13.48 -14.67
C TRP A 138 13.97 14.82 -13.98
N TYR A 139 13.42 14.92 -12.79
CA TYR A 139 13.60 16.05 -11.89
C TYR A 139 14.52 15.58 -10.75
N PRO A 140 15.84 15.79 -10.85
CA PRO A 140 16.73 15.64 -9.71
C PRO A 140 16.29 16.63 -8.64
N ASP A 141 16.13 16.18 -7.41
CA ASP A 141 15.92 17.12 -6.32
C ASP A 141 16.64 16.66 -5.05
N ASP A 142 17.53 17.52 -4.58
CA ASP A 142 18.09 17.52 -3.23
C ASP A 142 17.88 18.89 -2.54
N THR A 143 17.10 19.82 -3.12
CA THR A 143 16.77 21.09 -2.45
C THR A 143 15.32 21.13 -2.02
N GLU A 144 15.11 21.07 -0.71
CA GLU A 144 13.87 21.46 -0.02
C GLU A 144 13.15 22.57 -0.78
N PHE A 145 11.90 22.29 -1.20
CA PHE A 145 10.86 23.22 -1.68
C PHE A 145 11.22 24.72 -1.59
N SER A 146 12.17 25.15 -2.39
CA SER A 146 12.49 26.55 -2.55
C SER A 146 11.56 26.99 -3.66
N GLY A 147 10.57 27.83 -3.35
CA GLY A 147 9.52 28.27 -4.27
C GLY A 147 10.02 29.14 -5.44
N ILE A 148 11.10 28.71 -6.11
CA ILE A 148 11.70 29.27 -7.30
C ILE A 148 11.19 28.45 -8.50
N PRO A 149 10.70 29.08 -9.58
CA PRO A 149 10.02 28.37 -10.67
C PRO A 149 10.96 27.66 -11.66
N ASN A 150 12.28 27.72 -11.45
CA ASN A 150 13.24 27.00 -12.29
C ASN A 150 13.41 25.58 -11.75
N ARG A 151 12.45 24.71 -12.06
CA ARG A 151 12.64 23.25 -11.92
C ARG A 151 13.70 22.83 -12.92
N HIS A 152 14.90 22.50 -12.43
CA HIS A 152 15.94 21.93 -13.27
C HIS A 152 15.47 20.52 -13.68
N THR A 153 15.19 20.33 -14.96
CA THR A 153 14.92 19.01 -15.52
C THR A 153 16.21 18.48 -16.12
N GLU A 154 16.51 17.24 -15.80
CA GLU A 154 17.57 16.46 -16.42
C GLU A 154 16.98 15.39 -17.33
N THR A 155 17.77 14.97 -18.31
CA THR A 155 17.33 13.97 -19.29
C THR A 155 18.11 12.68 -19.07
N ILE A 156 17.40 11.58 -18.80
CA ILE A 156 18.00 10.25 -18.67
C ILE A 156 17.95 9.57 -20.02
N ALA A 157 19.12 9.31 -20.60
CA ALA A 157 19.23 8.55 -21.85
C ALA A 157 19.00 7.06 -21.59
N LEU A 158 18.18 6.37 -22.39
CA LEU A 158 17.85 4.95 -22.19
C LEU A 158 18.61 4.00 -23.11
N GLY A 159 19.27 4.53 -24.15
CA GLY A 159 20.07 3.76 -25.11
C GLY A 159 21.57 3.70 -24.81
N GLY A 160 22.01 4.24 -23.67
CA GLY A 160 23.43 4.37 -23.32
C GLY A 160 23.77 3.78 -21.97
N GLU A 161 24.39 4.58 -21.10
CA GLU A 161 24.78 4.17 -19.76
C GLU A 161 23.58 3.74 -18.89
N PRO A 162 23.78 2.88 -17.87
CA PRO A 162 22.71 2.48 -16.98
C PRO A 162 22.08 3.69 -16.26
N PRO A 163 20.73 3.76 -16.11
CA PRO A 163 20.06 4.91 -15.50
C PRO A 163 20.59 5.29 -14.11
N LEU A 164 20.95 4.31 -13.27
CA LEU A 164 21.50 4.60 -11.95
C LEU A 164 22.86 5.31 -12.00
N TYR A 165 23.69 4.97 -12.98
CA TYR A 165 24.99 5.61 -13.16
C TYR A 165 24.82 7.07 -13.58
N GLN A 166 23.89 7.33 -14.52
CA GLN A 166 23.56 8.70 -14.93
C GLN A 166 23.03 9.53 -13.75
N ARG A 167 22.12 8.95 -12.94
CA ARG A 167 21.64 9.59 -11.71
C ARG A 167 22.79 9.97 -10.78
N GLN A 168 23.73 9.05 -10.53
CA GLN A 168 24.86 9.32 -9.64
C GLN A 168 25.76 10.43 -10.19
N ARG A 169 26.03 10.46 -11.49
CA ARG A 169 26.82 11.52 -12.14
C ARG A 169 26.12 12.88 -12.04
N ILE A 170 24.82 12.93 -12.33
CA ILE A 170 24.02 14.17 -12.28
C ILE A 170 24.03 14.74 -10.86
N LEU A 171 23.71 13.92 -9.85
CA LEU A 171 23.70 14.36 -8.45
C LEU A 171 25.09 14.75 -7.94
N ALA A 172 26.15 14.09 -8.42
CA ALA A 172 27.52 14.46 -8.07
C ALA A 172 27.94 15.82 -8.68
N PHE A 173 27.44 16.16 -9.88
CA PHE A 173 27.67 17.45 -10.52
C PHE A 173 26.94 18.59 -9.78
N GLU A 174 25.72 18.33 -9.30
CA GLU A 174 24.94 19.27 -8.48
C GLU A 174 25.55 19.48 -7.08
N ALA A 175 26.15 18.44 -6.49
CA ALA A 175 26.79 18.48 -5.17
C ALA A 175 28.23 19.03 -5.17
N GLY A 176 28.84 19.26 -6.35
CA GLY A 176 30.19 19.81 -6.45
C GLY A 176 30.26 21.28 -6.01
N PRO A 177 31.40 21.77 -5.48
CA PRO A 177 31.60 23.20 -5.31
C PRO A 177 31.45 23.86 -6.69
N SER A 178 30.55 24.85 -6.81
CA SER A 178 30.28 25.53 -8.08
C SER A 178 31.51 26.32 -8.57
N ASN A 179 32.50 25.62 -9.10
CA ASN A 179 33.71 26.14 -9.72
C ASN A 179 33.52 26.25 -11.23
N MET A 180 32.33 26.64 -11.67
CA MET A 180 32.16 27.13 -13.04
C MET A 180 32.55 28.61 -13.09
N PRO A 181 33.37 29.03 -14.07
CA PRO A 181 33.86 30.39 -14.17
C PRO A 181 32.67 31.32 -14.38
N LYS A 182 32.40 32.17 -13.39
CA LYS A 182 31.44 33.27 -13.52
C LYS A 182 31.81 34.06 -14.78
N LYS A 183 30.98 33.95 -15.83
CA LYS A 183 30.98 34.89 -16.95
C LYS A 183 31.09 36.29 -16.36
N LYS A 184 32.15 37.02 -16.75
CA LYS A 184 32.52 38.35 -16.26
C LYS A 184 31.32 39.30 -16.38
N LYS A 185 30.46 39.36 -15.36
CA LYS A 185 29.55 40.48 -15.16
C LYS A 185 30.44 41.66 -14.79
N LYS A 186 30.45 42.67 -15.66
CA LYS A 186 31.15 43.94 -15.48
C LYS A 186 31.01 44.40 -14.03
N LYS A 187 32.16 44.59 -13.37
CA LYS A 187 32.29 45.02 -11.98
C LYS A 187 31.76 46.47 -11.90
N LYS A 188 30.46 46.65 -11.62
CA LYS A 188 29.95 47.95 -11.14
C LYS A 188 30.63 48.20 -9.79
N GLN A 189 31.33 49.32 -9.68
CA GLN A 189 31.92 49.79 -8.43
C GLN A 189 30.83 49.79 -7.35
N LYS A 190 31.10 49.09 -6.24
CA LYS A 190 30.25 49.13 -5.05
C LYS A 190 30.54 50.45 -4.34
N GLU A 191 29.64 51.41 -4.45
CA GLU A 191 29.52 52.45 -3.44
C GLU A 191 29.17 51.79 -2.09
N LYS A 192 29.78 52.28 -1.02
CA LYS A 192 29.52 51.80 0.34
C LYS A 192 28.05 52.05 0.65
N ALA A 193 27.31 50.98 0.96
CA ALA A 193 25.90 51.08 1.32
C ALA A 193 25.71 51.96 2.55
N THR A 194 24.97 53.06 2.39
CA THR A 194 24.48 53.93 3.46
C THR A 194 23.57 53.16 4.41
N GLU A 195 23.58 53.53 5.68
CA GLU A 195 22.86 52.84 6.77
C GLU A 195 21.34 52.70 6.47
N GLU A 196 20.76 53.68 5.78
CA GLU A 196 19.36 53.66 5.31
C GLU A 196 19.06 52.52 4.32
N SER A 197 20.02 52.16 3.45
CA SER A 197 19.89 51.06 2.50
C SER A 197 19.84 49.70 3.21
N ARG A 198 20.54 49.57 4.34
CA ARG A 198 20.53 48.35 5.17
C ARG A 198 19.22 48.19 5.91
N VAL A 199 18.66 49.28 6.44
CA VAL A 199 17.34 49.28 7.09
C VAL A 199 16.24 48.94 6.09
N ALA A 200 16.27 49.51 4.88
CA ALA A 200 15.32 49.18 3.81
C ALA A 200 15.39 47.69 3.40
N GLN A 201 16.59 47.11 3.35
CA GLN A 201 16.76 45.68 3.06
C GLN A 201 16.20 44.78 4.17
N LEU A 202 16.36 45.15 5.44
CA LEU A 202 15.78 44.40 6.57
C LEU A 202 14.25 44.44 6.55
N ILE A 203 13.65 45.60 6.29
CA ILE A 203 12.19 45.76 6.17
C ILE A 203 11.65 44.92 5.00
N ALA A 204 12.34 44.92 3.85
CA ALA A 204 11.95 44.12 2.70
C ALA A 204 12.05 42.61 2.98
N LEU A 205 13.07 42.19 3.72
CA LEU A 205 13.26 40.80 4.14
C LEU A 205 12.16 40.36 5.11
N GLU A 206 11.82 41.18 6.09
CA GLU A 206 10.75 40.89 7.05
C GLU A 206 9.38 40.80 6.36
N ALA A 207 9.09 41.71 5.44
CA ALA A 207 7.87 41.66 4.63
C ALA A 207 7.80 40.39 3.75
N SER A 208 8.94 39.96 3.19
CA SER A 208 9.04 38.72 2.43
C SER A 208 8.77 37.47 3.28
N LEU A 209 9.31 37.44 4.51
CA LEU A 209 9.09 36.34 5.45
C LEU A 209 7.63 36.24 5.89
N ARG A 210 6.96 37.38 6.18
CA ARG A 210 5.53 37.41 6.51
C ARG A 210 4.67 36.90 5.36
N ARG A 211 4.99 37.25 4.11
CA ARG A 211 4.30 36.73 2.92
C ARG A 211 4.49 35.22 2.76
N LYS A 212 5.70 34.69 3.01
CA LYS A 212 5.97 33.25 2.97
C LYS A 212 5.18 32.49 4.03
N LEU A 213 5.17 32.98 5.28
CA LEU A 213 4.37 32.40 6.37
C LEU A 213 2.88 32.38 6.03
N GLY A 214 2.34 33.46 5.48
CA GLY A 214 0.95 33.53 5.03
C GLY A 214 0.61 32.53 3.93
N LYS A 215 1.52 32.30 2.97
CA LYS A 215 1.33 31.26 1.93
C LYS A 215 1.30 29.85 2.52
N VAL A 216 2.24 29.53 3.41
CA VAL A 216 2.30 28.23 4.09
C VAL A 216 1.04 27.96 4.92
N GLN A 217 0.53 28.97 5.63
CA GLN A 217 -0.72 28.83 6.39
C GLN A 217 -1.93 28.59 5.49
N LYS A 218 -2.04 29.31 4.35
CA LYS A 218 -3.11 29.10 3.37
C LYS A 218 -3.06 27.70 2.75
N GLU A 219 -1.87 27.23 2.38
CA GLU A 219 -1.69 25.87 1.84
C GLU A 219 -2.05 24.81 2.87
N LYS A 220 -1.64 24.97 4.14
CA LYS A 220 -2.05 24.07 5.22
C LYS A 220 -3.56 24.05 5.41
N ALA A 221 -4.23 25.21 5.35
CA ALA A 221 -5.69 25.28 5.45
C ALA A 221 -6.37 24.56 4.29
N GLN A 222 -5.90 24.76 3.05
CA GLN A 222 -6.43 24.07 1.87
C GLN A 222 -6.24 22.55 1.94
N ILE A 223 -5.09 22.08 2.42
CA ILE A 223 -4.84 20.64 2.62
C ILE A 223 -5.78 20.06 3.68
N MET A 224 -5.98 20.76 4.80
CA MET A 224 -6.92 20.32 5.83
C MET A 224 -8.36 20.29 5.31
N GLU A 225 -8.77 21.30 4.55
CA GLU A 225 -10.11 21.35 3.94
C GLU A 225 -10.31 20.21 2.92
N ALA A 226 -9.32 19.95 2.06
CA ALA A 226 -9.36 18.83 1.12
C ALA A 226 -9.43 17.47 1.84
N LYS A 227 -8.71 17.31 2.94
CA LYS A 227 -8.80 16.10 3.79
C LYS A 227 -10.18 15.96 4.44
N ALA A 228 -10.74 17.06 4.96
CA ALA A 228 -12.09 17.07 5.55
C ALA A 228 -13.15 16.68 4.52
N ARG A 229 -13.09 17.23 3.29
CA ARG A 229 -13.99 16.85 2.20
C ARG A 229 -13.86 15.37 1.83
N LYS A 230 -12.63 14.85 1.72
CA LYS A 230 -12.40 13.42 1.46
C LYS A 230 -12.99 12.54 2.57
N LEU A 231 -12.81 12.90 3.83
CA LEU A 231 -13.40 12.18 4.96
C LEU A 231 -14.92 12.18 4.90
N GLN A 232 -15.53 13.33 4.60
CA GLN A 232 -16.98 13.46 4.48
C GLN A 232 -17.55 12.55 3.39
N ILE A 233 -16.92 12.50 2.21
CA ILE A 233 -17.31 11.59 1.11
C ILE A 233 -17.20 10.13 1.55
N LEU A 234 -16.11 9.79 2.26
CA LEU A 234 -15.86 8.42 2.71
C LEU A 234 -16.90 7.98 3.74
N GLU A 235 -17.28 8.87 4.67
CA GLU A 235 -18.34 8.65 5.65
C GLU A 235 -19.71 8.49 4.97
N GLN A 236 -20.05 9.35 4.00
CA GLN A 236 -21.28 9.23 3.23
C GLN A 236 -21.35 7.89 2.48
N THR A 237 -20.25 7.51 1.81
CA THR A 237 -20.17 6.23 1.09
C THR A 237 -20.31 5.05 2.03
N TYR A 238 -19.71 5.12 3.22
CA TYR A 238 -19.84 4.10 4.25
C TYR A 238 -21.30 3.96 4.71
N ARG A 239 -21.98 5.09 5.00
CA ARG A 239 -23.40 5.10 5.41
C ARG A 239 -24.30 4.50 4.32
N GLN A 240 -24.08 4.85 3.06
CA GLN A 240 -24.83 4.28 1.92
C GLN A 240 -24.66 2.76 1.83
N ARG A 241 -23.42 2.26 1.87
CA ARG A 241 -23.16 0.81 1.84
C ARG A 241 -23.77 0.08 3.04
N TRP A 242 -23.77 0.72 4.20
CA TRP A 242 -24.42 0.17 5.38
C TRP A 242 -25.94 0.05 5.15
N GLN A 243 -26.58 1.08 4.59
CA GLN A 243 -28.02 1.07 4.30
C GLN A 243 -28.38 -0.03 3.31
N GLU A 244 -27.62 -0.17 2.21
CA GLU A 244 -27.82 -1.25 1.24
C GLU A 244 -27.69 -2.64 1.86
N ARG A 245 -26.71 -2.83 2.76
CA ARG A 245 -26.55 -4.11 3.47
C ARG A 245 -27.75 -4.40 4.35
N MET A 246 -28.26 -3.40 5.05
CA MET A 246 -29.40 -3.58 5.95
C MET A 246 -30.71 -3.77 5.21
N GLU A 247 -30.90 -3.14 4.05
CA GLU A 247 -32.01 -3.46 3.17
C GLU A 247 -31.95 -4.91 2.68
N LYS A 248 -30.77 -5.41 2.30
CA LYS A 248 -30.60 -6.82 1.92
C LYS A 248 -30.93 -7.76 3.06
N ILE A 249 -30.45 -7.47 4.27
CA ILE A 249 -30.76 -8.27 5.47
C ILE A 249 -32.27 -8.26 5.74
N ASN A 250 -32.92 -7.09 5.68
CA ASN A 250 -34.36 -6.98 5.89
C ASN A 250 -35.18 -7.75 4.84
N ARG A 251 -34.74 -7.74 3.57
CA ARG A 251 -35.38 -8.54 2.51
C ARG A 251 -35.24 -10.04 2.78
N ILE A 252 -34.05 -10.50 3.16
CA ILE A 252 -33.83 -11.91 3.53
C ILE A 252 -34.74 -12.29 4.69
N LEU A 253 -34.79 -11.47 5.74
CA LEU A 253 -35.60 -11.72 6.92
C LEU A 253 -37.10 -11.81 6.58
N LEU A 254 -37.58 -10.96 5.67
CA LEU A 254 -38.95 -11.06 5.14
C LEU A 254 -39.19 -12.36 4.37
N LEU A 255 -38.27 -12.74 3.47
CA LEU A 255 -38.37 -14.00 2.71
C LEU A 255 -38.40 -15.21 3.66
N THR A 256 -37.49 -15.26 4.63
CA THR A 256 -37.47 -16.34 5.64
C THR A 256 -38.78 -16.42 6.43
N LYS A 257 -39.37 -15.27 6.76
CA LYS A 257 -40.68 -15.23 7.44
C LYS A 257 -41.83 -15.74 6.56
N HIS A 258 -41.76 -15.51 5.25
CA HIS A 258 -42.71 -16.08 4.30
C HIS A 258 -42.53 -17.59 4.16
N GLU A 259 -41.29 -18.05 4.01
CA GLU A 259 -40.95 -19.49 3.97
C GLU A 259 -41.41 -20.21 5.24
N GLU A 260 -41.20 -19.62 6.43
CA GLU A 260 -41.71 -20.19 7.69
C GLU A 260 -43.24 -20.32 7.72
N ARG A 261 -43.96 -19.35 7.16
CA ARG A 261 -45.43 -19.42 7.06
C ARG A 261 -45.85 -20.53 6.09
N ASP A 262 -45.21 -20.62 4.94
CA ASP A 262 -45.50 -21.65 3.94
C ASP A 262 -45.18 -23.03 4.49
N LEU A 263 -44.07 -23.19 5.21
CA LEU A 263 -43.73 -24.42 5.92
C LEU A 263 -44.75 -24.76 6.99
N LYS A 264 -45.27 -23.79 7.77
CA LYS A 264 -46.35 -24.02 8.73
C LYS A 264 -47.64 -24.49 8.05
N VAL A 265 -48.00 -23.88 6.93
CA VAL A 265 -49.20 -24.27 6.15
C VAL A 265 -49.02 -25.66 5.55
N GLN A 266 -47.86 -25.96 4.95
CA GLN A 266 -47.56 -27.30 4.42
C GLN A 266 -47.54 -28.34 5.54
N ARG A 267 -46.96 -28.02 6.70
CA ARG A 267 -46.98 -28.89 7.87
C ARG A 267 -48.41 -29.13 8.37
N GLY A 268 -49.26 -28.11 8.41
CA GLY A 268 -50.69 -28.27 8.74
C GLY A 268 -51.48 -29.08 7.69
N LYS A 269 -51.06 -29.06 6.41
CA LYS A 269 -51.66 -29.92 5.36
C LYS A 269 -51.19 -31.37 5.44
N ILE A 270 -49.91 -31.60 5.74
CA ILE A 270 -49.31 -32.95 5.81
C ILE A 270 -49.68 -33.66 7.11
N PHE A 271 -49.70 -32.93 8.23
CA PHE A 271 -49.97 -33.49 9.55
C PHE A 271 -51.42 -33.26 10.02
N GLY A 272 -52.26 -32.60 9.21
CA GLY A 272 -53.57 -32.11 9.64
C GLY A 272 -53.45 -30.94 10.63
N GLU A 273 -54.54 -30.21 10.86
CA GLU A 273 -54.63 -29.36 12.06
C GLU A 273 -54.21 -30.20 13.27
N PRO A 274 -53.50 -29.64 14.27
CA PRO A 274 -53.28 -30.36 15.50
C PRO A 274 -54.65 -30.63 16.10
N PHE A 275 -55.19 -31.83 15.85
CA PHE A 275 -56.22 -32.41 16.68
C PHE A 275 -55.73 -32.20 18.10
N GLY A 276 -56.53 -31.47 18.86
CA GLY A 276 -56.23 -31.10 20.23
C GLY A 276 -55.58 -32.28 20.94
N ALA A 277 -54.41 -32.01 21.52
CA ALA A 277 -53.64 -32.97 22.29
C ALA A 277 -54.56 -33.71 23.27
N ASN A 278 -54.93 -34.93 22.90
CA ASN A 278 -55.46 -35.97 23.78
C ASN A 278 -54.89 -37.32 23.30
N VAL A 279 -53.62 -37.35 22.87
CA VAL A 279 -52.84 -38.59 22.93
C VAL A 279 -52.56 -38.78 24.42
N SER A 280 -53.51 -39.49 25.03
CA SER A 280 -53.66 -39.62 26.47
C SER A 280 -52.31 -39.97 27.12
N THR A 281 -51.94 -39.18 28.12
CA THR A 281 -50.93 -39.51 29.14
C THR A 281 -51.06 -40.93 29.67
N ASP A 282 -52.25 -41.53 29.58
CA ASP A 282 -52.52 -42.91 29.94
C ASP A 282 -51.79 -43.92 29.04
N ALA A 283 -51.60 -43.64 27.75
CA ALA A 283 -50.91 -44.56 26.84
C ALA A 283 -49.41 -44.68 27.18
N LEU A 284 -48.78 -43.56 27.54
CA LEU A 284 -47.40 -43.53 28.04
C LEU A 284 -47.29 -44.17 29.43
N PHE A 285 -48.28 -43.96 30.30
CA PHE A 285 -48.32 -44.56 31.63
C PHE A 285 -48.51 -46.09 31.58
N ILE A 286 -49.37 -46.58 30.68
CA ILE A 286 -49.59 -48.01 30.44
C ILE A 286 -48.33 -48.67 29.88
N LEU A 287 -47.63 -48.01 28.95
CA LEU A 287 -46.34 -48.50 28.44
C LEU A 287 -45.25 -48.57 29.52
N LEU A 288 -45.22 -47.60 30.44
CA LEU A 288 -44.28 -47.57 31.56
C LEU A 288 -44.59 -48.68 32.60
N LEU A 289 -45.87 -48.92 32.89
CA LEU A 289 -46.30 -50.01 33.75
C LEU A 289 -45.98 -51.38 33.14
N LEU A 290 -46.23 -51.58 31.84
CA LEU A 290 -45.87 -52.81 31.11
C LEU A 290 -44.36 -53.07 31.10
N ALA A 291 -43.56 -52.00 30.97
CA ALA A 291 -42.10 -52.12 31.03
C ALA A 291 -41.61 -52.52 32.43
N LEU A 292 -42.24 -52.01 33.49
CA LEU A 292 -41.88 -52.31 34.89
C LEU A 292 -42.44 -53.65 35.39
N SER A 293 -43.58 -54.11 34.86
CA SER A 293 -44.21 -55.39 35.23
C SER A 293 -43.70 -56.57 34.40
N SER A 294 -42.88 -56.33 33.39
CA SER A 294 -42.30 -57.38 32.56
C SER A 294 -41.25 -58.16 33.36
N PRO A 295 -41.29 -59.50 33.39
CA PRO A 295 -40.28 -60.31 34.08
C PRO A 295 -38.93 -60.34 33.33
N LEU A 296 -38.78 -59.63 32.21
CA LEU A 296 -37.53 -59.55 31.43
C LEU A 296 -36.35 -58.94 32.20
N TRP A 297 -36.59 -58.25 33.32
CA TRP A 297 -35.54 -57.76 34.21
C TRP A 297 -34.96 -58.89 35.09
N LEU A 298 -35.69 -59.99 35.30
CA LEU A 298 -35.21 -61.16 36.04
C LEU A 298 -34.19 -61.98 35.23
N SER A 299 -34.34 -62.05 33.90
CA SER A 299 -33.35 -62.70 33.02
C SER A 299 -31.99 -62.00 33.05
N GLY A 300 -31.96 -60.67 33.22
CA GLY A 300 -30.71 -59.91 33.39
C GLY A 300 -29.98 -60.20 34.71
N LEU A 301 -30.71 -60.52 35.79
CA LEU A 301 -30.15 -60.89 37.10
C LEU A 301 -29.55 -62.31 37.10
N VAL A 302 -30.14 -63.25 36.37
CA VAL A 302 -29.62 -64.62 36.24
C VAL A 302 -28.30 -64.64 35.48
N VAL A 303 -28.17 -63.89 34.39
CA VAL A 303 -26.91 -63.79 33.61
C VAL A 303 -25.79 -63.17 34.45
N ARG A 304 -26.10 -62.22 35.34
CA ARG A 304 -25.11 -61.59 36.21
C ARG A 304 -24.60 -62.50 37.34
N LYS A 305 -25.42 -63.47 37.80
CA LYS A 305 -25.00 -64.45 38.82
C LYS A 305 -24.18 -65.60 38.25
N PHE A 306 -24.45 -66.05 37.02
CA PHE A 306 -23.69 -67.13 36.38
C PHE A 306 -22.45 -66.64 35.60
N GLY A 307 -22.39 -65.37 35.19
CA GLY A 307 -21.22 -64.80 34.49
C GLY A 307 -19.98 -64.60 35.36
N VAL A 308 -20.07 -64.71 36.69
CA VAL A 308 -18.93 -64.50 37.62
C VAL A 308 -18.19 -65.81 37.97
N GLN A 309 -18.71 -66.98 37.57
CA GLN A 309 -18.05 -68.27 37.84
C GLN A 309 -17.26 -68.87 36.67
N ILE A 310 -17.22 -68.22 35.50
CA ILE A 310 -16.49 -68.71 34.30
C ILE A 310 -15.14 -67.99 34.09
N VAL A 311 -14.74 -67.11 35.02
CA VAL A 311 -13.40 -66.50 35.01
C VAL A 311 -12.74 -66.71 36.37
N ARG A 312 -12.36 -67.96 36.64
CA ARG A 312 -11.25 -68.33 37.53
C ARG A 312 -10.76 -69.73 37.20
#